data_AF-A0AAU3CNJ0-F1
#
_entry.id   AF-A0AAU3CNJ0-F1
#
_cell.length_a   1.000
_cell.length_b   1.000
_cell.length_c   1.000
_cell.angle_alpha   90.00
_cell.angle_beta   90.00
_cell.angle_gamma   90.00
#
_symmetry.space_group_name_H-M   'P 1'
#
loop_
_entity.id
_entity.type
_entity.pdbx_description
1 polymer ?
#
loop_
_entity_poly.entity_id
_entity_poly.type
_entity_poly.pdbx_seq_one_letter_code
_entity_poly.pdbx_strand_id
1 'polypeptide(L)'
;MPREFQRGHKARISDLTAGTDLYVGVQITAPGLTFDISCFGLDADERLSDDRYFVFFNQPKSPEESIQLLGAQAGDTESFRITLDRIPPQIRKLSFTATLDGAGQMSQIGPGYLRIVAGGEEVARYAFSGSEFSSERAVMLGDFYLKDVWRFAAVGQGFDGGLDALLKNFGGEVAQEEAPAAPQQPQAGGAAPGFAPPAFGAPSAPVPAPAPAPVQPQPAAQGFAPPPGATPPPAPAPAPSVHAAPTIIAPLAPPGGGHVPPPAPAPAPYGQPPQQPYGQGPAPTAPMPPGYSQQPQAPQAPPGYGQPPQPPGYGQQPAFGQVPGQQAYGAPQGAPQGGAGVAAALQQFKETPTGQRWTQQNKKLIRVDLGMGGQPVLARQGSMVLYQGKVDFSYKGAGFAGRIVGNATGQEMQLMRCTGQGQVFLAENGTMLHPIELQGDGICVSAENVLAFDESLQYEVRRIEGHGIPGGALFTMQFTGTGTIVVKTHGTPVVLPVTPTTFADCNAVVAWSSAAQVVVSSQVRMRRNAYPGDTGESVNLQFRAAPGNFIVVQPYEV
;
A
#
# COMPACT_ATOMS: atom_id res chain seq x y z
N MET A 1 -19.45 8.99 -30.50
CA MET A 1 -18.04 8.86 -30.95
C MET A 1 -17.20 9.72 -30.03
N PRO A 2 -16.07 9.22 -29.51
CA PRO A 2 -15.18 10.00 -28.66
C PRO A 2 -14.64 11.20 -29.43
N ARG A 3 -14.38 12.30 -28.73
CA ARG A 3 -13.70 13.46 -29.31
C ARG A 3 -12.20 13.18 -29.37
N GLU A 4 -11.63 13.18 -30.57
CA GLU A 4 -10.19 13.02 -30.75
C GLU A 4 -9.44 14.31 -30.40
N PHE A 5 -8.37 14.16 -29.63
CA PHE A 5 -7.43 15.22 -29.24
C PHE A 5 -6.09 14.97 -29.92
N GLN A 6 -5.47 16.06 -30.37
CA GLN A 6 -4.06 16.09 -30.78
C GLN A 6 -3.27 16.87 -29.74
N ARG A 7 -1.95 16.72 -29.74
CA ARG A 7 -1.05 17.43 -28.82
C ARG A 7 -1.32 18.94 -28.84
N GLY A 8 -1.61 19.53 -27.68
CA GLY A 8 -1.99 20.94 -27.51
C GLY A 8 -3.50 21.24 -27.56
N HIS A 9 -4.37 20.31 -27.97
CA HIS A 9 -5.83 20.51 -27.97
C HIS A 9 -6.39 20.67 -26.54
N LYS A 10 -7.37 21.56 -26.38
CA LYS A 10 -8.01 21.88 -25.09
C LYS A 10 -9.54 21.94 -25.23
N ALA A 11 -10.27 21.44 -24.22
CA ALA A 11 -11.74 21.48 -24.16
C ALA A 11 -12.22 21.68 -22.71
N ARG A 12 -13.48 22.09 -22.51
CA ARG A 12 -14.12 22.01 -21.19
C ARG A 12 -14.62 20.59 -20.94
N ILE A 13 -14.62 20.13 -19.69
CA ILE A 13 -15.26 18.85 -19.34
C ILE A 13 -16.77 18.92 -19.59
N SER A 14 -17.40 20.07 -19.34
CA SER A 14 -18.80 20.36 -19.67
C SER A 14 -19.15 20.21 -21.17
N ASP A 15 -18.15 20.31 -22.05
CA ASP A 15 -18.32 20.17 -23.51
C ASP A 15 -18.14 18.71 -23.96
N LEU A 16 -17.94 17.78 -23.01
CA LEU A 16 -17.73 16.34 -23.19
C LEU A 16 -18.73 15.50 -22.40
N THR A 17 -19.09 15.93 -21.18
CA THR A 17 -20.03 15.23 -20.28
C THR A 17 -20.68 16.20 -19.29
N ALA A 18 -21.85 15.85 -18.79
CA ALA A 18 -22.51 16.52 -17.66
C ALA A 18 -22.17 15.89 -16.29
N GLY A 19 -21.51 14.73 -16.28
CA GLY A 19 -21.08 14.04 -15.06
C GLY A 19 -19.72 14.52 -14.55
N THR A 20 -19.54 14.53 -13.24
CA THR A 20 -18.32 14.97 -12.55
C THR A 20 -17.47 13.82 -12.01
N ASP A 21 -18.02 12.61 -11.96
CA ASP A 21 -17.23 11.36 -11.97
C ASP A 21 -16.70 11.07 -13.38
N LEU A 22 -15.38 11.05 -13.52
CA LEU A 22 -14.64 10.69 -14.72
C LEU A 22 -13.77 9.45 -14.47
N TYR A 23 -13.54 8.69 -15.52
CA TYR A 23 -12.49 7.68 -15.58
C TYR A 23 -11.46 8.10 -16.63
N VAL A 24 -10.18 8.09 -16.28
CA VAL A 24 -9.05 8.41 -17.17
C VAL A 24 -8.23 7.14 -17.35
N GLY A 25 -8.33 6.54 -18.53
CA GLY A 25 -7.56 5.36 -18.92
C GLY A 25 -6.29 5.77 -19.67
N VAL A 26 -5.17 5.13 -19.36
CA VAL A 26 -3.88 5.34 -20.02
C VAL A 26 -3.36 3.98 -20.50
N GLN A 27 -3.03 3.90 -21.78
CA GLN A 27 -2.53 2.70 -22.43
C GLN A 27 -1.21 3.02 -23.12
N ILE A 28 -0.17 2.22 -22.87
CA ILE A 28 1.13 2.31 -23.52
C ILE A 28 1.57 0.91 -23.93
N THR A 29 1.89 0.69 -25.21
CA THR A 29 2.49 -0.54 -25.70
C THR A 29 3.99 -0.36 -25.91
N ALA A 30 4.84 -0.90 -25.02
CA ALA A 30 6.27 -1.02 -25.29
C ALA A 30 6.82 -2.37 -24.74
N PRO A 31 7.17 -3.33 -25.62
CA PRO A 31 7.69 -4.62 -25.17
C PRO A 31 9.04 -4.49 -24.45
N GLY A 32 9.13 -5.00 -23.21
CA GLY A 32 10.37 -5.01 -22.43
C GLY A 32 10.72 -3.69 -21.75
N LEU A 33 9.79 -2.73 -21.69
CA LEU A 33 9.91 -1.47 -20.96
C LEU A 33 8.76 -1.36 -19.94
N THR A 34 9.06 -0.81 -18.76
CA THR A 34 8.11 -0.61 -17.66
C THR A 34 7.78 0.88 -17.52
N PHE A 35 6.52 1.21 -17.20
CA PHE A 35 6.08 2.59 -16.98
C PHE A 35 5.31 2.72 -15.69
N ASP A 36 5.64 3.74 -14.91
CA ASP A 36 4.80 4.24 -13.84
C ASP A 36 3.87 5.31 -14.41
N ILE A 37 2.57 5.08 -14.39
CA ILE A 37 1.59 6.13 -14.68
C ILE A 37 1.22 6.80 -13.36
N SER A 38 1.14 8.13 -13.33
CA SER A 38 0.89 8.88 -12.11
C SER A 38 0.11 10.16 -12.38
N CYS A 39 -0.57 10.66 -11.34
CA CYS A 39 -1.38 11.88 -11.37
C CYS A 39 -0.87 12.84 -10.30
N PHE A 40 -0.43 14.04 -10.69
CA PHE A 40 -0.03 15.10 -9.78
C PHE A 40 -1.17 16.10 -9.60
N GLY A 41 -1.77 16.17 -8.40
CA GLY A 41 -2.62 17.28 -8.01
C GLY A 41 -1.78 18.48 -7.56
N LEU A 42 -1.94 19.60 -8.27
CA LEU A 42 -1.14 20.81 -8.17
C LEU A 42 -2.00 22.01 -7.78
N ASP A 43 -1.39 22.99 -7.12
CA ASP A 43 -2.03 24.23 -6.66
C ASP A 43 -2.22 25.28 -7.78
N ALA A 44 -2.54 26.52 -7.37
CA ALA A 44 -2.73 27.65 -8.28
C ALA A 44 -1.44 28.17 -8.94
N ASP A 45 -0.27 27.87 -8.37
CA ASP A 45 1.07 28.20 -8.87
C ASP A 45 1.71 27.02 -9.63
N GLU A 46 0.91 26.00 -9.97
CA GLU A 46 1.28 24.74 -10.61
C GLU A 46 2.27 23.86 -9.80
N ARG A 47 2.28 24.01 -8.47
CA ARG A 47 3.18 23.26 -7.57
C ARG A 47 2.48 22.12 -6.84
N LEU A 48 3.22 21.07 -6.48
CA LEU A 48 2.76 20.03 -5.56
C LEU A 48 2.79 20.57 -4.12
N SER A 49 1.67 21.17 -3.69
CA SER A 49 1.55 21.80 -2.35
C SER A 49 1.20 20.82 -1.23
N ASP A 50 0.80 19.60 -1.57
CA ASP A 50 0.33 18.55 -0.67
C ASP A 50 0.61 17.19 -1.31
N ASP A 51 1.65 16.51 -0.86
CA ASP A 51 2.16 15.25 -1.45
C ASP A 51 1.09 14.15 -1.50
N ARG A 52 0.03 14.24 -0.69
CA ARG A 52 -1.10 13.29 -0.69
C ARG A 52 -1.94 13.37 -1.98
N TYR A 53 -1.74 14.39 -2.79
CA TYR A 53 -2.36 14.55 -4.12
C TYR A 53 -1.44 14.09 -5.27
N PHE A 54 -0.24 13.58 -4.99
CA PHE A 54 0.52 12.78 -5.94
C PHE A 54 0.03 11.32 -5.87
N VAL A 55 -0.80 10.91 -6.82
CA VAL A 55 -1.42 9.58 -6.87
C VAL A 55 -0.65 8.67 -7.84
N PHE A 56 -0.09 7.59 -7.31
CA PHE A 56 0.76 6.61 -8.00
C PHE A 56 0.68 5.26 -7.29
N PHE A 57 1.37 4.22 -7.75
CA PHE A 57 1.19 2.84 -7.27
C PHE A 57 1.32 2.66 -5.72
N ASN A 58 2.19 3.42 -5.05
CA ASN A 58 2.37 3.34 -3.59
C ASN A 58 1.44 4.29 -2.80
N GLN A 59 0.79 5.23 -3.47
CA GLN A 59 -0.25 6.11 -2.90
C GLN A 59 -1.46 6.14 -3.86
N PRO A 60 -2.24 5.04 -3.92
CA PRO A 60 -3.26 4.85 -4.96
C PRO A 60 -4.55 5.65 -4.75
N LYS A 61 -4.70 6.41 -3.66
CA LYS A 61 -5.88 7.26 -3.40
C LYS A 61 -5.45 8.60 -2.82
N SER A 62 -6.06 9.69 -3.28
CA SER A 62 -5.94 11.01 -2.64
C SER A 62 -6.87 11.12 -1.40
N PRO A 63 -6.69 12.13 -0.54
CA PRO A 63 -7.65 12.43 0.52
C PRO A 63 -9.07 12.67 -0.03
N GLU A 64 -10.05 12.21 0.74
CA GLU A 64 -11.50 12.16 0.38
C GLU A 64 -11.81 11.30 -0.87
N GLU A 65 -10.83 10.51 -1.31
CA GLU A 65 -10.84 9.63 -2.48
C GLU A 65 -11.29 10.30 -3.79
N SER A 66 -10.99 11.60 -3.89
CA SER A 66 -11.27 12.47 -5.03
C SER A 66 -10.53 12.05 -6.31
N ILE A 67 -9.43 11.32 -6.17
CA ILE A 67 -8.62 10.69 -7.21
C ILE A 67 -8.28 9.29 -6.72
N GLN A 68 -8.50 8.26 -7.53
CA GLN A 68 -8.19 6.86 -7.20
C GLN A 68 -7.54 6.16 -8.39
N LEU A 69 -6.41 5.51 -8.18
CA LEU A 69 -5.75 4.59 -9.10
C LEU A 69 -6.42 3.21 -9.02
N LEU A 70 -6.82 2.67 -10.18
CA LEU A 70 -7.61 1.43 -10.32
C LEU A 70 -6.84 0.30 -11.03
N GLY A 71 -5.56 0.52 -11.38
CA GLY A 71 -4.76 -0.42 -12.17
C GLY A 71 -5.24 -0.54 -13.62
N ALA A 72 -4.81 -1.60 -14.30
CA ALA A 72 -5.25 -1.94 -15.66
C ALA A 72 -6.77 -2.24 -15.71
N GLN A 73 -7.51 -1.50 -16.55
CA GLN A 73 -8.96 -1.66 -16.71
C GLN A 73 -9.36 -1.63 -18.19
N ALA A 74 -10.26 -2.53 -18.62
CA ALA A 74 -10.91 -2.50 -19.94
C ALA A 74 -9.99 -2.22 -21.17
N GLY A 75 -8.74 -2.73 -21.14
CA GLY A 75 -7.75 -2.57 -22.21
C GLY A 75 -6.75 -1.41 -22.03
N ASP A 76 -6.87 -0.62 -20.97
CA ASP A 76 -5.86 0.35 -20.54
C ASP A 76 -4.73 -0.35 -19.76
N THR A 77 -3.52 0.20 -19.80
CA THR A 77 -2.38 -0.21 -18.96
C THR A 77 -2.62 0.20 -17.51
N GLU A 78 -3.15 1.41 -17.32
CA GLU A 78 -3.46 2.01 -16.02
C GLU A 78 -4.75 2.83 -16.14
N SER A 79 -5.52 2.95 -15.06
CA SER A 79 -6.75 3.74 -15.04
C SER A 79 -6.97 4.45 -13.72
N PHE A 80 -7.53 5.66 -13.78
CA PHE A 80 -7.83 6.50 -12.64
C PHE A 80 -9.31 6.88 -12.61
N ARG A 81 -9.96 6.82 -11.45
CA ARG A 81 -11.23 7.52 -11.19
C ARG A 81 -10.93 8.91 -10.64
N ILE A 82 -11.69 9.91 -11.10
CA ILE A 82 -11.62 11.29 -10.63
C ILE A 82 -13.04 11.77 -10.34
N THR A 83 -13.34 12.21 -9.13
CA THR A 83 -14.63 12.84 -8.79
C THR A 83 -14.39 14.34 -8.63
N LEU A 84 -14.61 15.10 -9.71
CA LEU A 84 -14.19 16.51 -9.82
C LEU A 84 -14.76 17.43 -8.72
N ASP A 85 -15.96 17.14 -8.21
CA ASP A 85 -16.62 17.91 -7.15
C ASP A 85 -16.04 17.64 -5.74
N ARG A 86 -15.24 16.58 -5.58
CA ARG A 86 -14.53 16.25 -4.34
C ARG A 86 -13.08 16.75 -4.33
N ILE A 87 -12.60 17.34 -5.42
CA ILE A 87 -11.24 17.92 -5.46
C ILE A 87 -11.25 19.21 -4.61
N PRO A 88 -10.41 19.31 -3.56
CA PRO A 88 -10.43 20.50 -2.71
C PRO A 88 -10.00 21.78 -3.44
N PRO A 89 -10.52 22.96 -3.04
CA PRO A 89 -10.37 24.21 -3.80
C PRO A 89 -8.96 24.79 -3.85
N GLN A 90 -7.99 24.23 -3.10
CA GLN A 90 -6.57 24.53 -3.27
C GLN A 90 -5.94 23.82 -4.48
N ILE A 91 -6.42 22.63 -4.84
CA ILE A 91 -5.95 21.88 -6.01
C ILE A 91 -6.62 22.45 -7.27
N ARG A 92 -5.83 22.98 -8.20
CA ARG A 92 -6.31 23.64 -9.43
C ARG A 92 -5.95 22.93 -10.71
N LYS A 93 -5.05 21.94 -10.64
CA LYS A 93 -4.62 21.17 -11.80
C LYS A 93 -4.34 19.72 -11.40
N LEU A 94 -4.77 18.76 -12.22
CA LEU A 94 -4.35 17.36 -12.16
C LEU A 94 -3.54 17.04 -13.41
N SER A 95 -2.28 16.67 -13.26
CA SER A 95 -1.39 16.38 -14.39
C SER A 95 -1.09 14.89 -14.49
N PHE A 96 -1.44 14.27 -15.62
CA PHE A 96 -1.25 12.84 -15.87
C PHE A 96 0.07 12.61 -16.60
N THR A 97 0.96 11.82 -16.00
CA THR A 97 2.32 11.57 -16.47
C THR A 97 2.59 10.08 -16.62
N ALA A 98 3.42 9.70 -17.57
CA ALA A 98 4.07 8.39 -17.63
C ALA A 98 5.58 8.57 -17.44
N THR A 99 6.17 7.85 -16.49
CA THR A 99 7.63 7.76 -16.30
C THR A 99 8.10 6.38 -16.70
N LEU A 100 9.26 6.29 -17.35
CA LEU A 100 9.92 5.02 -17.65
C LEU A 100 10.81 4.56 -16.49
N ASP A 101 10.59 3.33 -16.01
CA ASP A 101 11.56 2.63 -15.16
C ASP A 101 12.62 1.90 -16.02
N GLY A 102 13.85 1.86 -15.51
CA GLY A 102 15.00 1.24 -16.19
C GLY A 102 15.61 2.09 -17.32
N ALA A 103 16.43 1.46 -18.16
CA ALA A 103 17.44 2.12 -19.00
C ALA A 103 17.00 2.47 -20.45
N GLY A 104 15.70 2.60 -20.73
CA GLY A 104 15.19 2.97 -22.05
C GLY A 104 14.93 4.47 -22.26
N GLN A 105 14.19 4.80 -23.32
CA GLN A 105 13.76 6.15 -23.72
C GLN A 105 12.31 6.14 -24.27
N MET A 106 11.59 7.25 -24.16
CA MET A 106 10.20 7.39 -24.65
C MET A 106 10.08 7.25 -26.18
N SER A 107 11.15 7.47 -26.95
CA SER A 107 11.19 7.17 -28.39
C SER A 107 11.01 5.68 -28.72
N GLN A 108 11.19 4.79 -27.74
CA GLN A 108 11.10 3.33 -27.91
C GLN A 108 9.68 2.79 -27.68
N ILE A 109 8.70 3.64 -27.32
CA ILE A 109 7.32 3.20 -27.11
C ILE A 109 6.57 3.07 -28.45
N GLY A 110 5.72 2.06 -28.54
CA GLY A 110 4.77 1.89 -29.63
C GLY A 110 3.60 2.88 -29.54
N PRO A 111 2.44 2.57 -30.15
CA PRO A 111 1.25 3.38 -29.96
C PRO A 111 0.77 3.33 -28.50
N GLY A 112 0.20 4.44 -28.04
CA GLY A 112 -0.48 4.57 -26.76
C GLY A 112 -1.62 5.58 -26.86
N TYR A 113 -2.42 5.68 -25.80
CA TYR A 113 -3.46 6.69 -25.68
C TYR A 113 -3.77 7.04 -24.23
N LEU A 114 -4.29 8.26 -24.03
CA LEU A 114 -5.02 8.67 -22.83
C LEU A 114 -6.47 8.89 -23.25
N ARG A 115 -7.41 8.20 -22.61
CA ARG A 115 -8.86 8.36 -22.84
C ARG A 115 -9.58 8.89 -21.61
N ILE A 116 -10.68 9.58 -21.84
CA ILE A 116 -11.62 10.03 -20.81
C ILE A 116 -12.95 9.32 -21.07
N VAL A 117 -13.43 8.60 -20.06
CA VAL A 117 -14.69 7.86 -20.02
C VAL A 117 -15.59 8.51 -18.97
N ALA A 118 -16.86 8.72 -19.28
CA ALA A 118 -17.84 9.30 -18.37
C ALA A 118 -19.21 8.64 -18.60
N GLY A 119 -19.94 8.31 -17.52
CA GLY A 119 -21.22 7.59 -17.61
C GLY A 119 -21.14 6.20 -18.26
N GLY A 120 -19.93 5.64 -18.42
CA GLY A 120 -19.68 4.38 -19.12
C GLY A 120 -19.31 4.52 -20.60
N GLU A 121 -19.38 5.70 -21.20
CA GLU A 121 -18.98 5.95 -22.59
C GLU A 121 -17.65 6.71 -22.70
N GLU A 122 -16.86 6.40 -23.73
CA GLU A 122 -15.64 7.13 -24.05
C GLU A 122 -15.96 8.47 -24.71
N VAL A 123 -15.73 9.58 -23.98
CA VAL A 123 -16.07 10.94 -24.42
C VAL A 123 -14.89 11.65 -25.09
N ALA A 124 -13.65 11.26 -24.78
CA ALA A 124 -12.45 11.81 -25.39
C ALA A 124 -11.29 10.81 -25.48
N ARG A 125 -10.41 10.98 -26.47
CA ARG A 125 -9.17 10.21 -26.65
C ARG A 125 -8.06 11.09 -27.22
N TYR A 126 -6.90 11.11 -26.57
CA TYR A 126 -5.62 11.58 -27.13
C TYR A 126 -4.78 10.34 -27.45
N ALA A 127 -4.48 10.10 -28.72
CA ALA A 127 -3.53 9.06 -29.14
C ALA A 127 -2.13 9.66 -29.29
N PHE A 128 -1.11 8.91 -28.87
CA PHE A 128 0.30 9.31 -28.96
C PHE A 128 1.21 8.12 -29.32
N SER A 129 2.47 8.39 -29.67
CA SER A 129 3.45 7.36 -30.05
C SER A 129 4.89 7.77 -29.72
N GLY A 130 5.82 6.80 -29.68
CA GLY A 130 7.25 7.09 -29.52
C GLY A 130 7.83 8.06 -30.54
N SER A 131 7.21 8.18 -31.72
CA SER A 131 7.66 9.12 -32.76
C SER A 131 7.46 10.61 -32.42
N GLU A 132 6.72 10.93 -31.35
CA GLU A 132 6.57 12.29 -30.81
C GLU A 132 7.67 12.66 -29.78
N PHE A 133 8.56 11.71 -29.45
CA PHE A 133 9.58 11.80 -28.41
C PHE A 133 10.96 11.41 -28.95
N SER A 134 12.01 11.66 -28.17
CA SER A 134 13.42 11.41 -28.50
C SER A 134 14.16 10.79 -27.30
N SER A 135 14.90 11.58 -26.53
CA SER A 135 15.71 11.12 -25.39
C SER A 135 14.95 11.02 -24.07
N GLU A 136 13.71 11.50 -24.03
CA GLU A 136 12.98 11.74 -22.80
C GLU A 136 12.66 10.45 -22.03
N ARG A 137 12.65 10.54 -20.69
CA ARG A 137 12.42 9.40 -19.78
C ARG A 137 11.13 9.50 -19.00
N ALA A 138 10.47 10.66 -19.01
CA ALA A 138 9.09 10.83 -18.59
C ALA A 138 8.33 11.71 -19.60
N VAL A 139 7.00 11.63 -19.58
CA VAL A 139 6.11 12.45 -20.41
C VAL A 139 4.86 12.86 -19.64
N MET A 140 4.50 14.13 -19.74
CA MET A 140 3.24 14.69 -19.28
C MET A 140 2.18 14.55 -20.39
N LEU A 141 1.30 13.56 -20.25
CA LEU A 141 0.32 13.15 -21.26
C LEU A 141 -0.80 14.18 -21.42
N GLY A 142 -1.41 14.60 -20.32
CA GLY A 142 -2.49 15.57 -20.33
C GLY A 142 -2.85 16.14 -18.96
N ASP A 143 -3.40 17.34 -18.97
CA ASP A 143 -3.74 18.13 -17.77
C ASP A 143 -5.25 18.34 -17.69
N PHE A 144 -5.84 18.07 -16.52
CA PHE A 144 -7.12 18.65 -16.11
C PHE A 144 -6.83 19.92 -15.32
N TYR A 145 -7.47 21.05 -15.62
CA TYR A 145 -7.23 22.30 -14.91
C TYR A 145 -8.52 23.11 -14.73
N LEU A 146 -8.62 23.76 -13.57
CA LEU A 146 -9.78 24.53 -13.13
C LEU A 146 -9.53 26.03 -13.37
N LYS A 147 -10.29 26.60 -14.31
CA LYS A 147 -10.50 28.06 -14.38
C LYS A 147 -11.87 28.37 -13.80
N ASP A 148 -12.78 28.87 -14.63
CA ASP A 148 -14.21 29.05 -14.29
C ASP A 148 -14.95 27.71 -14.28
N VAL A 149 -14.43 26.73 -15.03
CA VAL A 149 -14.85 25.33 -15.10
C VAL A 149 -13.62 24.44 -15.28
N TRP A 150 -13.77 23.15 -14.99
CA TRP A 150 -12.76 22.13 -15.34
C TRP A 150 -12.59 21.99 -16.85
N ARG A 151 -11.33 21.87 -17.29
CA ARG A 151 -10.92 21.76 -18.69
C ARG A 151 -9.85 20.68 -18.83
N PHE A 152 -9.86 19.95 -19.93
CA PHE A 152 -8.78 19.04 -20.30
C PHE A 152 -7.85 19.71 -21.33
N ALA A 153 -6.57 19.37 -21.28
CA ALA A 153 -5.57 19.63 -22.31
C ALA A 153 -4.77 18.36 -22.59
N ALA A 154 -4.64 17.97 -23.87
CA ALA A 154 -3.62 17.02 -24.30
C ALA A 154 -2.29 17.78 -24.41
N VAL A 155 -1.20 17.26 -23.82
CA VAL A 155 0.06 18.02 -23.67
C VAL A 155 1.25 17.34 -24.33
N GLY A 156 1.46 16.05 -24.08
CA GLY A 156 2.56 15.27 -24.65
C GLY A 156 3.95 15.87 -24.42
N GLN A 157 4.23 16.49 -23.27
CA GLN A 157 5.52 17.14 -23.01
C GLN A 157 6.50 16.15 -22.38
N GLY A 158 7.60 15.84 -23.08
CA GLY A 158 8.67 14.99 -22.57
C GLY A 158 9.60 15.69 -21.57
N PHE A 159 10.27 14.90 -20.74
CA PHE A 159 11.30 15.31 -19.77
C PHE A 159 12.46 14.30 -19.76
N ASP A 160 13.69 14.74 -20.07
CA ASP A 160 14.90 13.89 -20.08
C ASP A 160 15.25 13.31 -18.70
N GLY A 161 15.13 14.12 -17.65
CA GLY A 161 15.48 13.72 -16.28
C GLY A 161 14.43 12.86 -15.57
N GLY A 162 13.49 12.23 -16.28
CA GLY A 162 12.51 11.30 -15.70
C GLY A 162 11.64 11.91 -14.58
N LEU A 163 11.31 11.12 -13.56
CA LEU A 163 10.52 11.56 -12.41
C LEU A 163 11.18 12.71 -11.63
N ASP A 164 12.51 12.68 -11.49
CA ASP A 164 13.29 13.77 -10.89
C ASP A 164 13.04 15.12 -11.55
N ALA A 165 12.94 15.15 -12.88
CA ALA A 165 12.64 16.37 -13.63
C ALA A 165 11.18 16.79 -13.48
N LEU A 166 10.23 15.85 -13.43
CA LEU A 166 8.82 16.15 -13.14
C LEU A 166 8.62 16.72 -11.73
N LEU A 167 9.21 16.09 -10.70
CA LEU A 167 9.14 16.57 -9.31
C LEU A 167 9.73 17.97 -9.17
N LYS A 168 10.89 18.25 -9.78
CA LYS A 168 11.51 19.58 -9.80
C LYS A 168 10.69 20.60 -10.60
N ASN A 169 10.04 20.18 -11.70
CA ASN A 169 9.13 21.02 -12.48
C ASN A 169 7.88 21.42 -11.68
N PHE A 170 7.33 20.50 -10.88
CA PHE A 170 6.22 20.76 -9.95
C PHE A 170 6.69 21.30 -8.58
N GLY A 171 7.97 21.67 -8.46
CA GLY A 171 8.53 22.37 -7.31
C GLY A 171 8.62 21.57 -6.01
N GLY A 172 8.59 20.23 -6.08
CA GLY A 172 8.77 19.34 -4.94
C GLY A 172 10.26 19.05 -4.64
N GLU A 173 10.56 18.74 -3.38
CA GLU A 173 11.93 18.44 -2.95
C GLU A 173 12.26 16.95 -3.14
N VAL A 174 13.20 16.64 -4.04
CA VAL A 174 13.82 15.32 -4.09
C VAL A 174 14.81 15.21 -2.94
N ALA A 175 14.46 14.44 -1.91
CA ALA A 175 15.39 14.07 -0.85
C ALA A 175 16.59 13.35 -1.47
N GLN A 176 17.79 13.96 -1.36
CA GLN A 176 19.00 13.38 -1.92
C GLN A 176 19.41 12.17 -1.07
N GLU A 177 19.32 10.97 -1.63
CA GLU A 177 19.91 9.77 -1.03
C GLU A 177 21.44 9.90 -1.13
N GLU A 178 22.05 10.34 -0.03
CA GLU A 178 23.50 10.60 0.05
C GLU A 178 24.26 9.28 -0.11
N ALA A 179 24.83 9.08 -1.31
CA ALA A 179 25.43 7.81 -1.71
C ALA A 179 26.47 7.33 -0.69
N PRO A 180 26.41 6.06 -0.21
CA PRO A 180 27.24 5.60 0.90
C PRO A 180 28.73 5.84 0.67
N ALA A 181 29.32 6.69 1.50
CA ALA A 181 30.74 7.00 1.44
C ALA A 181 31.58 5.72 1.59
N ALA A 182 32.41 5.42 0.60
CA ALA A 182 33.26 4.23 0.61
C ALA A 182 34.14 4.23 1.88
N PRO A 183 34.27 3.10 2.59
CA PRO A 183 34.88 3.06 3.91
C PRO A 183 36.35 3.50 3.85
N GLN A 184 36.62 4.68 4.42
CA GLN A 184 37.97 5.22 4.56
C GLN A 184 38.79 4.29 5.45
N GLN A 185 39.95 3.85 4.95
CA GLN A 185 40.85 2.99 5.72
C GLN A 185 41.35 3.74 6.97
N PRO A 186 41.46 3.08 8.15
CA PRO A 186 41.88 3.75 9.37
C PRO A 186 43.27 4.38 9.25
N GLN A 187 43.35 5.71 9.32
CA GLN A 187 44.64 6.40 9.43
C GLN A 187 45.23 6.12 10.83
N ALA A 188 46.32 5.36 10.87
CA ALA A 188 47.08 5.13 12.10
C ALA A 188 47.68 6.46 12.59
N GLY A 189 47.34 6.85 13.82
CA GLY A 189 47.73 8.15 14.37
C GLY A 189 49.14 8.18 14.96
N GLY A 190 49.90 9.23 14.61
CA GLY A 190 50.88 9.86 15.50
C GLY A 190 52.23 9.17 15.72
N ALA A 191 53.27 9.65 15.03
CA ALA A 191 54.66 9.54 15.45
C ALA A 191 55.41 10.87 15.21
N ALA A 192 56.48 11.12 15.97
CA ALA A 192 57.16 12.42 16.10
C ALA A 192 58.18 12.71 14.96
N PRO A 193 58.60 13.97 14.74
CA PRO A 193 59.44 14.35 13.60
C PRO A 193 60.93 14.03 13.80
N GLY A 194 61.62 13.60 12.73
CA GLY A 194 63.05 13.30 12.77
C GLY A 194 63.77 13.24 11.41
N PHE A 195 64.62 14.24 11.17
CA PHE A 195 65.94 14.16 10.50
C PHE A 195 66.11 13.42 9.15
N ALA A 196 66.43 14.16 8.07
CA ALA A 196 67.01 13.63 6.83
C ALA A 196 68.56 13.76 6.87
N PRO A 197 69.34 12.81 6.29
CA PRO A 197 69.80 12.93 4.88
C PRO A 197 70.16 11.55 4.23
N PRO A 198 70.91 11.47 3.12
CA PRO A 198 70.90 12.21 1.84
C PRO A 198 70.45 11.32 0.65
N ALA A 199 70.46 11.84 -0.58
CA ALA A 199 69.97 11.13 -1.78
C ALA A 199 71.04 10.31 -2.53
N PHE A 200 70.61 9.20 -3.17
CA PHE A 200 71.37 8.46 -4.19
C PHE A 200 70.43 7.86 -5.27
N GLY A 201 70.85 7.97 -6.55
CA GLY A 201 70.53 7.06 -7.67
C GLY A 201 69.08 6.67 -7.97
N ALA A 202 68.51 7.22 -9.05
CA ALA A 202 67.32 6.66 -9.71
C ALA A 202 67.65 5.40 -10.54
N PRO A 203 66.66 4.54 -10.80
CA PRO A 203 66.25 4.34 -12.20
C PRO A 203 64.73 4.46 -12.42
N SER A 204 64.34 4.80 -13.66
CA SER A 204 62.96 5.12 -14.06
C SER A 204 62.12 3.90 -14.44
N ALA A 205 60.83 3.92 -14.05
CA ALA A 205 59.84 2.91 -14.43
C ALA A 205 59.12 3.24 -15.78
N PRO A 206 58.46 2.27 -16.44
CA PRO A 206 57.86 2.45 -17.77
C PRO A 206 56.53 3.23 -17.77
N VAL A 207 56.20 3.83 -18.92
CA VAL A 207 54.94 4.56 -19.17
C VAL A 207 53.95 3.68 -19.95
N PRO A 208 52.65 3.63 -19.60
CA PRO A 208 51.63 2.92 -20.37
C PRO A 208 51.22 3.67 -21.66
N ALA A 209 50.84 2.92 -22.71
CA ALA A 209 50.54 3.49 -24.03
C ALA A 209 49.03 3.81 -24.23
N PRO A 210 48.68 4.89 -24.97
CA PRO A 210 47.30 5.26 -25.32
C PRO A 210 46.77 4.55 -26.58
N ALA A 211 45.45 4.67 -26.81
CA ALA A 211 44.70 3.92 -27.83
C ALA A 211 44.65 4.57 -29.24
N PRO A 212 44.38 3.78 -30.33
CA PRO A 212 44.28 4.28 -31.70
C PRO A 212 42.84 4.35 -32.27
N ALA A 213 42.59 5.38 -33.10
CA ALA A 213 41.48 5.51 -34.06
C ALA A 213 41.76 6.74 -34.98
N PRO A 214 41.06 6.96 -36.12
CA PRO A 214 40.30 6.05 -36.99
C PRO A 214 40.85 6.03 -38.45
N VAL A 215 40.28 5.26 -39.39
CA VAL A 215 40.58 5.40 -40.84
C VAL A 215 39.41 5.04 -41.78
N GLN A 216 39.20 5.86 -42.81
CA GLN A 216 38.33 5.71 -43.99
C GLN A 216 38.77 6.75 -45.06
N PRO A 217 38.43 6.65 -46.38
CA PRO A 217 38.00 5.51 -47.20
C PRO A 217 38.79 5.44 -48.57
N GLN A 218 38.11 5.08 -49.67
CA GLN A 218 38.47 5.27 -51.11
C GLN A 218 39.29 4.16 -51.86
N PRO A 219 39.19 4.01 -53.22
CA PRO A 219 38.72 2.73 -53.80
C PRO A 219 39.40 2.20 -55.10
N ALA A 220 38.89 1.04 -55.60
CA ALA A 220 38.97 0.52 -56.99
C ALA A 220 40.34 -0.05 -57.49
N ALA A 221 40.41 -1.07 -58.37
CA ALA A 221 39.43 -2.06 -58.88
C ALA A 221 40.12 -3.25 -59.62
N GLN A 222 39.32 -4.25 -60.03
CA GLN A 222 39.58 -5.33 -61.02
C GLN A 222 40.63 -6.44 -60.71
N GLY A 223 40.23 -7.72 -60.89
CA GLY A 223 41.20 -8.83 -61.01
C GLY A 223 40.68 -10.28 -60.82
N PHE A 224 40.43 -10.98 -61.95
CA PHE A 224 40.40 -12.45 -62.10
C PHE A 224 39.25 -13.30 -61.48
N ALA A 225 39.19 -14.58 -61.89
CA ALA A 225 38.02 -15.47 -61.84
C ALA A 225 38.26 -16.79 -61.06
N PRO A 226 37.22 -17.59 -60.72
CA PRO A 226 37.29 -18.60 -59.65
C PRO A 226 37.48 -20.06 -60.10
N PRO A 227 38.04 -20.94 -59.24
CA PRO A 227 37.82 -22.38 -59.26
C PRO A 227 36.58 -22.79 -58.41
N PRO A 228 35.96 -23.96 -58.66
CA PRO A 228 34.67 -24.34 -58.05
C PRO A 228 34.77 -25.23 -56.81
N GLY A 229 33.71 -25.24 -55.97
CA GLY A 229 33.28 -26.46 -55.27
C GLY A 229 33.29 -26.47 -53.73
N ALA A 230 32.37 -25.75 -53.08
CA ALA A 230 31.76 -26.14 -51.80
C ALA A 230 30.51 -25.27 -51.52
N THR A 231 29.32 -25.88 -51.35
CA THR A 231 28.08 -25.16 -51.01
C THR A 231 27.82 -25.16 -49.49
N PRO A 232 27.32 -24.05 -48.90
CA PRO A 232 27.05 -23.95 -47.47
C PRO A 232 25.76 -24.68 -47.04
N PRO A 233 25.60 -25.01 -45.73
CA PRO A 233 24.36 -25.53 -45.19
C PRO A 233 23.25 -24.45 -45.13
N PRO A 234 21.97 -24.77 -45.42
CA PRO A 234 20.86 -23.82 -45.46
C PRO A 234 20.20 -23.57 -44.09
N ALA A 235 19.43 -22.49 -44.01
CA ALA A 235 18.62 -22.09 -42.85
C ALA A 235 17.32 -22.92 -42.70
N PRO A 236 16.72 -22.99 -41.49
CA PRO A 236 15.47 -23.72 -41.25
C PRO A 236 14.23 -23.03 -41.86
N ALA A 237 13.23 -23.84 -42.23
CA ALA A 237 11.98 -23.44 -42.86
C ALA A 237 10.76 -24.16 -42.21
N PRO A 238 9.52 -23.65 -42.36
CA PRO A 238 8.37 -24.07 -41.52
C PRO A 238 7.67 -25.35 -41.97
N ALA A 239 6.89 -25.95 -41.05
CA ALA A 239 6.14 -27.19 -41.28
C ALA A 239 4.71 -26.95 -41.83
N PRO A 240 4.20 -27.79 -42.77
CA PRO A 240 2.89 -27.62 -43.42
C PRO A 240 1.74 -28.48 -42.83
N SER A 241 0.51 -28.12 -43.20
CA SER A 241 -0.77 -28.75 -42.81
C SER A 241 -1.10 -30.07 -43.53
N VAL A 242 -2.05 -30.86 -43.00
CA VAL A 242 -2.49 -32.16 -43.59
C VAL A 242 -4.02 -32.31 -43.68
N HIS A 243 -4.54 -32.66 -44.87
CA HIS A 243 -5.93 -33.11 -45.09
C HIS A 243 -6.12 -33.85 -46.44
N ALA A 244 -6.50 -35.14 -46.40
CA ALA A 244 -7.22 -35.94 -47.44
C ALA A 244 -7.45 -37.36 -46.87
N ALA A 245 -8.68 -37.83 -46.63
CA ALA A 245 -9.56 -38.62 -47.54
C ALA A 245 -9.16 -40.11 -47.65
N PRO A 246 -10.09 -41.11 -47.75
CA PRO A 246 -11.40 -41.05 -48.42
C PRO A 246 -12.62 -41.61 -47.63
N THR A 247 -13.76 -41.77 -48.31
CA THR A 247 -15.09 -42.13 -47.77
C THR A 247 -15.65 -43.43 -48.35
N ILE A 248 -16.34 -44.25 -47.53
CA ILE A 248 -17.25 -45.36 -47.94
C ILE A 248 -18.56 -45.27 -47.10
N ILE A 249 -19.68 -45.83 -47.59
CA ILE A 249 -21.06 -45.50 -47.18
C ILE A 249 -21.91 -46.75 -46.81
N ALA A 250 -22.82 -46.60 -45.81
CA ALA A 250 -24.01 -47.43 -45.49
C ALA A 250 -23.78 -48.86 -44.92
N PRO A 251 -24.79 -49.54 -44.31
CA PRO A 251 -26.23 -49.20 -44.19
C PRO A 251 -26.80 -49.19 -42.74
N LEU A 252 -28.08 -49.56 -42.57
CA LEU A 252 -29.02 -49.08 -41.54
C LEU A 252 -29.45 -50.15 -40.49
N ALA A 253 -29.90 -49.65 -39.32
CA ALA A 253 -30.94 -50.25 -38.43
C ALA A 253 -30.53 -51.40 -37.44
N PRO A 254 -31.40 -51.88 -36.50
CA PRO A 254 -31.09 -51.82 -35.05
C PRO A 254 -31.28 -53.16 -34.28
N PRO A 255 -31.08 -53.23 -32.94
CA PRO A 255 -32.23 -53.05 -32.02
C PRO A 255 -31.95 -52.54 -30.58
N GLY A 256 -33.00 -52.08 -29.88
CA GLY A 256 -33.31 -52.56 -28.52
C GLY A 256 -32.82 -51.81 -27.27
N GLY A 257 -33.76 -51.14 -26.58
CA GLY A 257 -33.96 -51.30 -25.13
C GLY A 257 -33.05 -50.56 -24.13
N GLY A 258 -33.50 -49.38 -23.66
CA GLY A 258 -32.93 -48.72 -22.47
C GLY A 258 -33.78 -47.52 -22.04
N HIS A 259 -34.52 -47.62 -20.93
CA HIS A 259 -35.39 -46.54 -20.45
C HIS A 259 -34.60 -45.46 -19.71
N VAL A 260 -34.75 -44.20 -20.12
CA VAL A 260 -34.25 -43.03 -19.40
C VAL A 260 -35.39 -42.47 -18.54
N PRO A 261 -35.22 -42.27 -17.22
CA PRO A 261 -36.27 -41.69 -16.38
C PRO A 261 -36.42 -40.18 -16.65
N PRO A 262 -37.65 -39.63 -16.62
CA PRO A 262 -37.88 -38.19 -16.82
C PRO A 262 -37.43 -37.36 -15.59
N PRO A 263 -37.10 -36.07 -15.78
CA PRO A 263 -36.76 -35.17 -14.67
C PRO A 263 -37.96 -34.91 -13.76
N ALA A 264 -37.69 -34.70 -12.47
CA ALA A 264 -38.73 -34.45 -11.47
C ALA A 264 -39.40 -33.06 -11.65
N PRO A 265 -40.73 -32.95 -11.43
CA PRO A 265 -41.44 -31.68 -11.53
C PRO A 265 -41.12 -30.74 -10.35
N ALA A 266 -41.18 -29.43 -10.60
CA ALA A 266 -40.96 -28.40 -9.58
C ALA A 266 -42.14 -28.30 -8.59
N PRO A 267 -41.89 -27.95 -7.30
CA PRO A 267 -42.95 -27.72 -6.32
C PRO A 267 -43.76 -26.47 -6.63
N ALA A 268 -45.08 -26.53 -6.38
CA ALA A 268 -46.03 -25.45 -6.63
C ALA A 268 -45.91 -24.29 -5.62
N PRO A 269 -46.31 -23.05 -5.98
CA PRO A 269 -46.28 -21.92 -5.07
C PRO A 269 -47.36 -22.02 -3.98
N TYR A 270 -47.00 -21.70 -2.74
CA TYR A 270 -47.95 -21.58 -1.63
C TYR A 270 -48.78 -20.30 -1.77
N GLY A 271 -50.10 -20.43 -1.70
CA GLY A 271 -51.05 -19.32 -1.86
C GLY A 271 -51.14 -18.39 -0.64
N GLN A 272 -51.51 -17.13 -0.89
CA GLN A 272 -51.83 -16.16 0.14
C GLN A 272 -53.19 -16.47 0.79
N PRO A 273 -53.36 -16.37 2.12
CA PRO A 273 -54.67 -16.22 2.74
C PRO A 273 -55.24 -14.80 2.46
N PRO A 274 -56.57 -14.64 2.33
CA PRO A 274 -57.19 -13.39 1.87
C PRO A 274 -57.39 -12.37 3.01
N GLN A 275 -57.45 -11.08 2.65
CA GLN A 275 -57.98 -10.03 3.53
C GLN A 275 -59.51 -9.89 3.41
N GLN A 276 -60.15 -9.56 4.54
CA GLN A 276 -61.54 -9.09 4.66
C GLN A 276 -61.56 -7.88 5.62
N PRO A 277 -62.59 -7.00 5.56
CA PRO A 277 -62.42 -5.60 5.93
C PRO A 277 -62.88 -5.22 7.36
N TYR A 278 -62.56 -3.96 7.71
CA TYR A 278 -63.00 -3.14 8.84
C TYR A 278 -64.24 -3.59 9.66
N GLY A 279 -64.08 -3.58 10.98
CA GLY A 279 -65.17 -3.43 11.95
C GLY A 279 -64.69 -2.63 13.18
N GLN A 280 -65.41 -1.57 13.55
CA GLN A 280 -65.18 -0.83 14.80
C GLN A 280 -66.07 -1.41 15.93
N GLY A 281 -65.52 -1.57 17.13
CA GLY A 281 -66.26 -2.00 18.33
C GLY A 281 -65.45 -1.79 19.61
N PRO A 282 -66.09 -1.46 20.75
CA PRO A 282 -65.39 -1.06 21.98
C PRO A 282 -64.94 -2.23 22.87
N ALA A 283 -63.99 -1.95 23.76
CA ALA A 283 -63.44 -2.92 24.73
C ALA A 283 -64.30 -3.09 25.99
N PRO A 284 -64.28 -4.29 26.60
CA PRO A 284 -64.52 -4.43 28.04
C PRO A 284 -63.52 -5.35 28.78
N THR A 285 -62.85 -4.76 29.77
CA THR A 285 -62.50 -5.30 31.11
C THR A 285 -62.25 -6.80 31.37
N ALA A 286 -61.07 -7.10 31.92
CA ALA A 286 -60.83 -8.15 32.95
C ALA A 286 -59.85 -7.59 34.02
N PRO A 287 -59.83 -8.10 35.28
CA PRO A 287 -59.50 -7.26 36.44
C PRO A 287 -58.11 -7.47 37.11
N MET A 288 -57.71 -6.50 37.95
CA MET A 288 -56.49 -6.53 38.77
C MET A 288 -56.76 -6.96 40.23
N PRO A 289 -55.74 -7.45 40.97
CA PRO A 289 -55.65 -7.34 42.42
C PRO A 289 -55.11 -5.96 42.86
N PRO A 290 -55.24 -5.54 44.14
CA PRO A 290 -55.14 -4.13 44.53
C PRO A 290 -53.72 -3.65 44.86
N GLY A 291 -53.54 -2.32 44.84
CA GLY A 291 -52.36 -1.65 45.36
C GLY A 291 -52.71 -0.37 46.15
N TYR A 292 -51.79 0.01 47.03
CA TYR A 292 -51.67 1.29 47.75
C TYR A 292 -50.16 1.47 48.07
N SER A 293 -49.57 2.64 48.23
CA SER A 293 -49.80 4.01 47.68
C SER A 293 -48.76 4.93 48.35
N GLN A 294 -48.12 5.82 47.58
CA GLN A 294 -47.39 7.02 48.07
C GLN A 294 -46.15 6.84 48.98
N GLN A 295 -45.18 7.73 48.74
CA GLN A 295 -44.09 8.14 49.65
C GLN A 295 -44.68 8.92 50.86
N PRO A 296 -44.00 9.09 52.03
CA PRO A 296 -42.63 9.65 52.08
C PRO A 296 -41.70 9.30 53.29
N GLN A 297 -40.52 9.93 53.26
CA GLN A 297 -39.59 10.20 54.37
C GLN A 297 -38.84 9.03 55.04
N ALA A 298 -37.70 9.38 55.66
CA ALA A 298 -36.77 8.47 56.32
C ALA A 298 -36.87 8.58 57.86
N PRO A 299 -36.80 7.46 58.60
CA PRO A 299 -36.61 7.47 60.06
C PRO A 299 -35.13 7.57 60.46
N GLN A 300 -34.87 8.13 61.64
CA GLN A 300 -33.53 8.26 62.25
C GLN A 300 -33.19 7.07 63.16
N ALA A 301 -31.90 6.91 63.50
CA ALA A 301 -31.43 6.12 64.64
C ALA A 301 -30.93 7.06 65.76
N PRO A 302 -31.49 7.00 67.00
CA PRO A 302 -31.08 7.83 68.15
C PRO A 302 -30.45 7.00 69.29
N PRO A 303 -30.00 7.60 70.43
CA PRO A 303 -29.15 8.81 70.54
C PRO A 303 -28.08 8.74 71.67
N GLY A 304 -27.28 9.81 71.79
CA GLY A 304 -26.55 10.21 73.02
C GLY A 304 -25.04 9.96 72.99
N TYR A 305 -24.16 10.81 73.53
CA TYR A 305 -24.24 12.16 74.14
C TYR A 305 -22.97 12.93 73.70
N GLY A 306 -22.76 14.26 73.75
CA GLY A 306 -23.49 15.46 74.22
C GLY A 306 -22.61 16.71 73.94
N GLN A 307 -23.15 17.94 74.03
CA GLN A 307 -22.53 19.20 73.55
C GLN A 307 -22.60 20.34 74.62
N PRO A 308 -22.06 21.58 74.41
CA PRO A 308 -21.07 22.08 73.43
C PRO A 308 -19.75 22.51 74.16
N PRO A 309 -19.25 23.77 74.35
CA PRO A 309 -19.59 25.14 73.87
C PRO A 309 -18.45 25.84 73.04
N GLN A 310 -18.39 27.18 73.04
CA GLN A 310 -17.44 28.11 72.37
C GLN A 310 -17.41 29.45 73.16
N PRO A 311 -16.72 30.55 72.72
CA PRO A 311 -15.32 30.80 72.29
C PRO A 311 -14.71 31.87 73.27
N PRO A 312 -13.98 32.97 72.90
CA PRO A 312 -12.98 33.27 71.84
C PRO A 312 -11.62 33.80 72.41
N GLY A 313 -10.64 34.16 71.55
CA GLY A 313 -9.50 35.00 71.98
C GLY A 313 -8.32 35.15 70.98
N TYR A 314 -7.73 36.35 70.89
CA TYR A 314 -6.45 36.65 70.19
C TYR A 314 -5.27 36.56 71.17
N GLY A 315 -4.04 36.23 70.73
CA GLY A 315 -2.86 36.38 71.60
C GLY A 315 -1.47 35.91 71.11
N GLN A 316 -0.73 36.82 70.45
CA GLN A 316 0.73 37.05 70.55
C GLN A 316 1.81 35.99 70.18
N GLN A 317 3.01 36.51 69.87
CA GLN A 317 4.29 35.80 69.66
C GLN A 317 5.13 35.76 70.96
N PRO A 318 6.12 34.84 71.06
CA PRO A 318 7.53 35.19 70.78
C PRO A 318 8.22 34.16 69.84
N ALA A 319 9.31 34.39 69.09
CA ALA A 319 10.46 35.31 69.11
C ALA A 319 11.79 34.74 69.68
N PHE A 320 12.67 34.30 68.76
CA PHE A 320 14.14 34.06 68.85
C PHE A 320 14.73 33.02 69.84
N GLY A 321 15.55 32.09 69.32
CA GLY A 321 16.42 31.18 70.12
C GLY A 321 17.16 30.12 69.28
N GLN A 322 18.50 30.11 69.31
CA GLN A 322 19.41 29.36 68.43
C GLN A 322 19.45 27.81 68.62
N VAL A 323 19.45 27.06 67.50
CA VAL A 323 20.49 26.12 66.96
C VAL A 323 21.47 25.43 67.96
N PRO A 324 21.92 24.15 67.77
CA PRO A 324 21.57 23.08 66.81
C PRO A 324 21.19 21.70 67.43
N GLY A 325 20.62 20.78 66.64
CA GLY A 325 20.54 19.35 66.99
C GLY A 325 19.90 18.49 65.88
N GLN A 326 20.45 17.30 65.62
CA GLN A 326 19.85 16.32 64.69
C GLN A 326 18.88 15.39 65.43
N GLN A 327 17.67 15.20 64.91
CA GLN A 327 17.14 13.90 64.43
C GLN A 327 15.71 14.06 63.89
N ALA A 328 15.22 13.05 63.17
CA ALA A 328 14.01 13.15 62.34
C ALA A 328 12.80 12.42 62.94
N TYR A 329 11.58 12.89 62.61
CA TYR A 329 10.55 12.03 62.01
C TYR A 329 9.37 12.83 61.40
N GLY A 330 8.70 12.25 60.40
CA GLY A 330 7.27 12.46 60.13
C GLY A 330 6.80 13.84 59.60
N ALA A 331 7.02 14.13 58.32
CA ALA A 331 6.17 15.08 57.59
C ALA A 331 4.93 14.32 57.03
N PRO A 332 3.69 14.80 57.23
CA PRO A 332 2.49 14.14 56.70
C PRO A 332 2.44 14.23 55.17
N GLN A 333 1.99 13.15 54.55
CA GLN A 333 2.07 12.91 53.12
C GLN A 333 1.06 13.79 52.33
N GLY A 334 1.56 14.85 51.71
CA GLY A 334 0.75 15.72 50.85
C GLY A 334 0.21 14.96 49.63
N ALA A 335 -1.08 15.11 49.35
CA ALA A 335 -1.69 14.57 48.13
C ALA A 335 -1.05 15.19 46.88
N PRO A 336 -0.89 14.45 45.77
CA PRO A 336 -0.22 14.95 44.57
C PRO A 336 -1.06 16.05 43.91
N GLN A 337 -0.62 17.31 44.07
CA GLN A 337 -1.11 18.42 43.26
C GLN A 337 -0.70 18.18 41.80
N GLY A 338 -1.67 17.78 40.97
CA GLY A 338 -1.50 17.73 39.52
C GLY A 338 -1.23 19.13 38.99
N GLY A 339 0.03 19.43 38.67
CA GLY A 339 0.45 20.76 38.25
C GLY A 339 -0.22 21.18 36.95
N ALA A 340 -0.79 22.39 36.91
CA ALA A 340 -1.30 22.96 35.67
C ALA A 340 -0.15 23.37 34.75
N GLY A 341 -0.17 22.94 33.49
CA GLY A 341 0.82 23.34 32.48
C GLY A 341 1.09 22.28 31.42
N VAL A 342 1.85 22.67 30.39
CA VAL A 342 2.15 21.84 29.20
C VAL A 342 2.78 20.50 29.58
N ALA A 343 3.72 20.47 30.53
CA ALA A 343 4.40 19.26 30.95
C ALA A 343 3.46 18.20 31.57
N ALA A 344 2.37 18.62 32.22
CA ALA A 344 1.34 17.72 32.76
C ALA A 344 0.33 17.30 31.68
N ALA A 345 -0.06 18.21 30.78
CA ALA A 345 -0.92 17.88 29.64
C ALA A 345 -0.28 16.84 28.70
N LEU A 346 1.05 16.88 28.56
CA LEU A 346 1.86 15.90 27.82
C LEU A 346 2.22 14.65 28.64
N GLN A 347 1.94 14.60 29.95
CA GLN A 347 2.37 13.50 30.82
C GLN A 347 1.68 12.16 30.46
N GLN A 348 0.47 12.23 29.90
CA GLN A 348 -0.27 11.07 29.36
C GLN A 348 0.28 10.54 28.03
N PHE A 349 1.14 11.32 27.35
CA PHE A 349 1.78 10.96 26.07
C PHE A 349 3.28 10.66 26.24
N LYS A 350 3.73 10.42 27.48
CA LYS A 350 5.10 9.96 27.74
C LYS A 350 5.33 8.56 27.16
N GLU A 351 6.57 8.32 26.76
CA GLU A 351 7.04 7.03 26.27
C GLU A 351 6.78 5.90 27.28
N THR A 352 6.34 4.73 26.80
CA THR A 352 6.23 3.50 27.58
C THR A 352 7.62 3.08 28.06
N PRO A 353 7.86 2.93 29.39
CA PRO A 353 9.16 2.56 29.93
C PRO A 353 9.72 1.23 29.40
N THR A 354 11.04 1.13 29.39
CA THR A 354 11.78 0.23 28.51
C THR A 354 12.24 -1.07 29.17
N GLY A 355 12.12 -2.20 28.46
CA GLY A 355 12.73 -3.46 28.88
C GLY A 355 12.65 -4.61 27.87
N GLN A 356 12.20 -4.33 26.64
CA GLN A 356 12.00 -5.31 25.57
C GLN A 356 12.44 -4.72 24.23
N ARG A 357 12.96 -5.57 23.34
CA ARG A 357 13.41 -5.18 21.98
C ARG A 357 12.30 -4.47 21.22
N TRP A 358 11.10 -5.04 21.20
CA TRP A 358 9.90 -4.41 20.66
C TRP A 358 9.07 -3.83 21.81
N THR A 359 8.69 -2.56 21.71
CA THR A 359 7.92 -1.82 22.73
C THR A 359 6.76 -1.09 22.08
N GLN A 360 5.51 -1.44 22.41
CA GLN A 360 4.35 -0.68 21.93
C GLN A 360 4.22 0.64 22.70
N GLN A 361 4.30 1.76 21.99
CA GLN A 361 4.24 3.10 22.57
C GLN A 361 2.79 3.58 22.68
N ASN A 362 1.98 3.26 21.67
CA ASN A 362 0.53 3.32 21.73
C ASN A 362 -0.05 2.38 20.65
N LYS A 363 -1.38 2.31 20.53
CA LYS A 363 -2.04 1.43 19.55
C LYS A 363 -1.61 1.63 18.09
N LYS A 364 -1.01 2.77 17.74
CA LYS A 364 -0.62 3.15 16.37
C LYS A 364 0.88 3.38 16.16
N LEU A 365 1.70 3.24 17.21
CA LEU A 365 3.14 3.50 17.18
C LEU A 365 3.87 2.42 17.97
N ILE A 366 4.81 1.74 17.31
CA ILE A 366 5.72 0.80 17.96
C ILE A 366 7.14 1.36 17.91
N ARG A 367 7.98 0.96 18.87
CA ARG A 367 9.41 1.23 18.88
C ARG A 367 10.16 -0.09 18.90
N VAL A 368 11.26 -0.17 18.13
CA VAL A 368 12.25 -1.23 18.23
C VAL A 368 13.59 -0.68 18.69
N ASP A 369 14.25 -1.40 19.60
CA ASP A 369 15.61 -1.16 20.06
C ASP A 369 16.56 -2.10 19.30
N LEU A 370 17.45 -1.53 18.48
CA LEU A 370 18.38 -2.31 17.63
C LEU A 370 19.60 -2.80 18.42
N GLY A 371 19.93 -2.15 19.54
CA GLY A 371 20.97 -2.61 20.47
C GLY A 371 20.56 -3.88 21.20
N MET A 372 19.28 -4.05 21.52
CA MET A 372 18.75 -5.28 22.11
C MET A 372 18.72 -6.43 21.10
N GLY A 373 19.48 -7.50 21.38
CA GLY A 373 19.55 -8.71 20.56
C GLY A 373 20.52 -8.65 19.37
N GLY A 374 20.98 -7.45 18.98
CA GLY A 374 22.00 -7.25 17.93
C GLY A 374 21.61 -7.69 16.51
N GLN A 375 20.35 -8.08 16.28
CA GLN A 375 19.84 -8.46 14.97
C GLN A 375 19.26 -7.24 14.22
N PRO A 376 19.44 -7.15 12.89
CA PRO A 376 18.73 -6.19 12.05
C PRO A 376 17.21 -6.34 12.12
N VAL A 377 16.51 -5.27 11.76
CA VAL A 377 15.06 -5.26 11.54
C VAL A 377 14.78 -4.98 10.08
N LEU A 378 13.79 -5.66 9.52
CA LEU A 378 13.21 -5.33 8.23
C LEU A 378 11.88 -4.63 8.48
N ALA A 379 11.73 -3.42 7.95
CA ALA A 379 10.53 -2.62 8.07
C ALA A 379 10.08 -2.13 6.69
N ARG A 380 8.78 -1.89 6.51
CA ARG A 380 8.23 -1.34 5.28
C ARG A 380 8.80 0.05 5.03
N GLN A 381 9.27 0.31 3.82
CA GLN A 381 9.83 1.61 3.45
C GLN A 381 8.81 2.73 3.70
N GLY A 382 9.29 3.88 4.21
CA GLY A 382 8.44 5.01 4.59
C GLY A 382 7.75 4.89 5.96
N SER A 383 7.82 3.75 6.66
CA SER A 383 7.17 3.60 7.98
C SER A 383 7.94 4.20 9.17
N MET A 384 9.09 4.84 8.94
CA MET A 384 9.92 5.44 9.99
C MET A 384 9.37 6.82 10.39
N VAL A 385 9.03 6.98 11.67
CA VAL A 385 8.48 8.24 12.23
C VAL A 385 9.53 9.03 12.99
N LEU A 386 10.44 8.33 13.68
CA LEU A 386 11.50 8.89 14.51
C LEU A 386 12.59 7.82 14.69
N TYR A 387 13.85 8.25 14.80
CA TYR A 387 14.92 7.40 15.32
C TYR A 387 15.76 8.17 16.36
N GLN A 388 16.45 7.45 17.22
CA GLN A 388 17.32 8.01 18.26
C GLN A 388 18.61 7.17 18.40
N GLY A 389 19.74 7.83 18.63
CA GLY A 389 21.04 7.16 18.69
C GLY A 389 21.59 6.78 17.31
N LYS A 390 22.51 5.81 17.27
CA LYS A 390 23.16 5.38 16.02
C LYS A 390 22.29 4.35 15.29
N VAL A 391 21.63 4.78 14.22
CA VAL A 391 20.84 3.92 13.34
C VAL A 391 21.30 4.13 11.90
N ASP A 392 21.64 3.03 11.24
CA ASP A 392 21.98 2.96 9.82
C ASP A 392 20.81 2.29 9.08
N PHE A 393 20.22 3.00 8.13
CA PHE A 393 19.17 2.50 7.25
C PHE A 393 19.78 2.09 5.91
N SER A 394 19.38 0.93 5.39
CA SER A 394 19.87 0.43 4.09
C SER A 394 18.73 -0.21 3.29
N TYR A 395 18.63 0.11 1.99
CA TYR A 395 17.62 -0.49 1.13
C TYR A 395 17.95 -1.95 0.81
N LYS A 396 17.01 -2.89 1.00
CA LYS A 396 17.23 -4.32 0.72
C LYS A 396 17.09 -4.66 -0.78
N GLY A 397 17.69 -3.84 -1.63
CA GLY A 397 17.82 -4.07 -3.09
C GLY A 397 19.25 -4.03 -3.62
N ALA A 398 20.21 -3.45 -2.89
CA ALA A 398 21.58 -3.20 -3.38
C ALA A 398 22.56 -4.40 -3.23
N GLY A 399 22.08 -5.62 -2.98
CA GLY A 399 22.91 -6.79 -2.67
C GLY A 399 22.76 -7.94 -3.68
N PHE A 400 23.87 -8.36 -4.30
CA PHE A 400 23.96 -9.34 -5.41
C PHE A 400 23.57 -10.80 -5.05
N ALA A 401 22.81 -11.03 -3.99
CA ALA A 401 22.33 -12.35 -3.55
C ALA A 401 20.89 -12.35 -2.99
N GLY A 402 20.17 -11.22 -3.08
CA GLY A 402 18.86 -11.03 -2.42
C GLY A 402 17.63 -10.97 -3.33
N ARG A 403 17.79 -11.12 -4.66
CA ARG A 403 16.72 -10.85 -5.65
C ARG A 403 15.70 -11.99 -5.80
N ILE A 404 14.90 -12.20 -4.76
CA ILE A 404 13.65 -12.97 -4.80
C ILE A 404 12.52 -12.00 -4.42
N VAL A 405 11.40 -12.04 -5.17
CA VAL A 405 10.43 -10.94 -5.35
C VAL A 405 10.99 -9.85 -6.29
N GLY A 406 10.11 -9.21 -7.08
CA GLY A 406 10.49 -8.10 -7.96
C GLY A 406 10.89 -8.46 -9.40
N ASN A 407 10.24 -9.47 -10.03
CA ASN A 407 10.31 -9.66 -11.50
C ASN A 407 9.15 -10.46 -12.15
N ALA A 408 8.05 -10.76 -11.43
CA ALA A 408 6.94 -11.58 -11.94
C ALA A 408 5.56 -11.31 -11.30
N THR A 409 5.43 -10.27 -10.46
CA THR A 409 4.36 -10.18 -9.44
C THR A 409 3.59 -8.86 -9.37
N GLY A 410 4.07 -7.76 -9.95
CA GLY A 410 3.35 -6.47 -10.00
C GLY A 410 3.25 -5.70 -8.67
N GLN A 411 3.25 -6.37 -7.52
CA GLN A 411 3.40 -5.75 -6.21
C GLN A 411 4.81 -6.01 -5.67
N GLU A 412 5.61 -4.95 -5.53
CA GLU A 412 6.92 -4.97 -4.87
C GLU A 412 6.77 -4.48 -3.42
N MET A 413 6.99 -5.37 -2.44
CA MET A 413 6.99 -4.97 -1.04
C MET A 413 8.37 -4.42 -0.65
N GLN A 414 8.52 -3.10 -0.75
CA GLN A 414 9.77 -2.41 -0.46
C GLN A 414 10.09 -2.40 1.04
N LEU A 415 11.26 -2.95 1.39
CA LEU A 415 11.75 -3.10 2.76
C LEU A 415 13.04 -2.30 3.00
N MET A 416 12.99 -1.42 3.99
CA MET A 416 14.18 -0.81 4.59
C MET A 416 14.74 -1.72 5.69
N ARG A 417 16.06 -1.91 5.70
CA ARG A 417 16.79 -2.67 6.70
C ARG A 417 17.40 -1.71 7.71
N CYS A 418 16.95 -1.80 8.96
CA CYS A 418 17.38 -0.96 10.07
C CYS A 418 18.47 -1.69 10.87
N THR A 419 19.61 -1.04 11.06
CA THR A 419 20.78 -1.57 11.78
C THR A 419 21.38 -0.53 12.72
N GLY A 420 22.26 -0.95 13.65
CA GLY A 420 22.95 -0.04 14.57
C GLY A 420 22.72 -0.38 16.04
N GLN A 421 22.79 0.64 16.91
CA GLN A 421 22.60 0.53 18.37
C GLN A 421 21.60 1.57 18.91
N GLY A 422 20.85 2.21 18.02
CA GLY A 422 19.79 3.15 18.35
C GLY A 422 18.40 2.50 18.43
N GLN A 423 17.39 3.36 18.54
CA GLN A 423 15.98 2.99 18.58
C GLN A 423 15.25 3.60 17.38
N VAL A 424 14.28 2.88 16.83
CA VAL A 424 13.46 3.31 15.68
C VAL A 424 11.99 3.19 16.04
N PHE A 425 11.23 4.24 15.77
CA PHE A 425 9.78 4.31 15.97
C PHE A 425 9.09 4.17 14.61
N LEU A 426 8.15 3.21 14.53
CA LEU A 426 7.51 2.77 13.30
C LEU A 426 5.99 2.91 13.40
N ALA A 427 5.38 3.46 12.34
CA ALA A 427 3.94 3.52 12.13
C ALA A 427 3.62 3.66 10.64
N GLU A 428 2.37 3.42 10.25
CA GLU A 428 1.90 3.70 8.89
C GLU A 428 0.41 4.08 8.90
N ASN A 429 0.06 5.17 8.21
CA ASN A 429 -1.32 5.57 7.88
C ASN A 429 -2.33 5.60 9.05
N GLY A 430 -1.84 5.74 10.29
CA GLY A 430 -2.66 5.68 11.49
C GLY A 430 -3.35 4.32 11.74
N THR A 431 -2.83 3.23 11.17
CA THR A 431 -3.28 1.85 11.42
C THR A 431 -3.05 1.43 12.88
N MET A 432 -3.77 0.40 13.36
CA MET A 432 -3.47 -0.24 14.64
C MET A 432 -2.37 -1.27 14.47
N LEU A 433 -1.39 -1.30 15.39
CA LEU A 433 -0.22 -2.17 15.33
C LEU A 433 -0.31 -3.29 16.37
N HIS A 434 0.05 -4.50 15.96
CA HIS A 434 0.00 -5.71 16.76
C HIS A 434 1.34 -6.46 16.63
N PRO A 435 2.25 -6.34 17.61
CA PRO A 435 3.42 -7.20 17.67
C PRO A 435 2.99 -8.63 18.04
N ILE A 436 3.40 -9.59 17.22
CA ILE A 436 3.18 -11.03 17.40
C ILE A 436 4.57 -11.67 17.54
N GLU A 437 4.82 -12.27 18.71
CA GLU A 437 6.02 -13.06 18.95
C GLU A 437 5.80 -14.49 18.44
N LEU A 438 6.74 -14.99 17.63
CA LEU A 438 6.77 -16.38 17.17
C LEU A 438 7.81 -17.15 17.98
N GLN A 439 7.44 -18.32 18.52
CA GLN A 439 8.31 -19.17 19.36
C GLN A 439 8.61 -20.52 18.68
N GLY A 440 8.79 -20.50 17.35
CA GLY A 440 8.91 -21.69 16.50
C GLY A 440 7.67 -21.93 15.63
N ASP A 441 6.55 -21.28 15.96
CA ASP A 441 5.30 -21.32 15.21
C ASP A 441 5.41 -20.70 13.81
N GLY A 442 4.36 -20.89 13.00
CA GLY A 442 4.22 -20.30 11.68
C GLY A 442 2.88 -19.58 11.48
N ILE A 443 2.93 -18.38 10.90
CA ILE A 443 1.77 -17.54 10.59
C ILE A 443 1.83 -17.07 9.14
N CYS A 444 0.69 -17.02 8.47
CA CYS A 444 0.54 -16.35 7.18
C CYS A 444 -0.12 -14.99 7.40
N VAL A 445 0.39 -13.94 6.76
CA VAL A 445 -0.12 -12.56 6.83
C VAL A 445 -0.31 -12.04 5.40
N SER A 446 -1.29 -11.18 5.12
CA SER A 446 -1.30 -10.46 3.83
C SER A 446 -0.06 -9.56 3.76
N ALA A 447 0.63 -9.55 2.62
CA ALA A 447 1.86 -8.77 2.45
C ALA A 447 1.61 -7.26 2.66
N GLU A 448 0.39 -6.79 2.38
CA GLU A 448 0.01 -5.40 2.62
C GLU A 448 -0.06 -5.05 4.11
N ASN A 449 -0.39 -6.02 4.99
CA ASN A 449 -0.59 -5.86 6.43
C ASN A 449 0.69 -6.05 7.26
N VAL A 450 1.84 -6.34 6.65
CA VAL A 450 3.13 -6.37 7.35
C VAL A 450 3.66 -4.95 7.51
N LEU A 451 4.03 -4.56 8.73
CA LEU A 451 4.77 -3.31 8.99
C LEU A 451 6.27 -3.56 9.13
N ALA A 452 6.67 -4.49 10.00
CA ALA A 452 8.08 -4.78 10.27
C ALA A 452 8.25 -6.15 10.93
N PHE A 453 9.46 -6.71 10.89
CA PHE A 453 9.82 -7.99 11.52
C PHE A 453 11.33 -8.11 11.76
N ASP A 454 11.71 -9.00 12.67
CA ASP A 454 13.12 -9.33 12.92
C ASP A 454 13.74 -10.11 11.74
N GLU A 455 14.96 -9.75 11.30
CA GLU A 455 15.63 -10.44 10.17
C GLU A 455 16.02 -11.91 10.50
N SER A 456 15.87 -12.33 11.77
CA SER A 456 16.01 -13.74 12.18
C SER A 456 14.83 -14.64 11.78
N LEU A 457 13.68 -14.06 11.43
CA LEU A 457 12.52 -14.84 10.98
C LEU A 457 12.71 -15.31 9.53
N GLN A 458 12.45 -16.59 9.29
CA GLN A 458 12.33 -17.12 7.94
C GLN A 458 11.01 -16.65 7.35
N TYR A 459 11.02 -16.19 6.09
CA TYR A 459 9.83 -15.76 5.40
C TYR A 459 9.79 -16.25 3.95
N GLU A 460 8.59 -16.60 3.49
CA GLU A 460 8.31 -17.00 2.11
C GLU A 460 7.14 -16.17 1.58
N VAL A 461 7.32 -15.52 0.43
CA VAL A 461 6.25 -14.78 -0.26
C VAL A 461 5.53 -15.73 -1.22
N ARG A 462 4.23 -15.93 -1.01
CA ARG A 462 3.39 -16.82 -1.80
C ARG A 462 2.30 -16.02 -2.53
N ARG A 463 2.01 -16.43 -3.76
CA ARG A 463 0.97 -15.89 -4.62
C ARG A 463 -0.31 -16.75 -4.46
N ILE A 464 -1.42 -16.14 -4.08
CA ILE A 464 -2.74 -16.77 -4.09
C ILE A 464 -3.40 -16.41 -5.42
N GLU A 465 -3.45 -17.37 -6.34
CA GLU A 465 -3.99 -17.20 -7.69
C GLU A 465 -5.49 -17.53 -7.75
N GLY A 466 -6.24 -16.77 -8.55
CA GLY A 466 -7.64 -17.07 -8.83
C GLY A 466 -8.29 -16.07 -9.78
N HIS A 467 -9.28 -16.53 -10.54
CA HIS A 467 -10.08 -15.67 -11.40
C HIS A 467 -11.00 -14.75 -10.57
N GLY A 468 -11.10 -13.48 -10.97
CA GLY A 468 -11.92 -12.46 -10.32
C GLY A 468 -11.14 -11.46 -9.45
N ILE A 469 -9.93 -11.79 -8.98
CA ILE A 469 -9.12 -10.86 -8.16
C ILE A 469 -8.66 -9.66 -9.01
N PRO A 470 -8.94 -8.40 -8.62
CA PRO A 470 -8.32 -7.22 -9.20
C PRO A 470 -6.79 -7.29 -9.06
N GLY A 471 -6.04 -7.10 -10.16
CA GLY A 471 -4.59 -7.32 -10.19
C GLY A 471 -4.14 -8.79 -10.35
N GLY A 472 -5.06 -9.76 -10.31
CA GLY A 472 -4.81 -11.15 -10.73
C GLY A 472 -4.06 -12.05 -9.74
N ALA A 473 -3.83 -11.60 -8.51
CA ALA A 473 -3.49 -12.43 -7.34
C ALA A 473 -3.49 -11.60 -6.05
N LEU A 474 -3.49 -12.29 -4.90
CA LEU A 474 -3.12 -11.70 -3.61
C LEU A 474 -1.74 -12.23 -3.18
N PHE A 475 -0.96 -11.41 -2.47
CA PHE A 475 0.33 -11.83 -1.92
C PHE A 475 0.25 -12.02 -0.42
N THR A 476 0.67 -13.19 0.04
CA THR A 476 0.82 -13.50 1.47
C THR A 476 2.27 -13.79 1.79
N MET A 477 2.67 -13.43 3.00
CA MET A 477 3.94 -13.82 3.58
C MET A 477 3.70 -14.88 4.64
N GLN A 478 4.27 -16.07 4.46
CA GLN A 478 4.37 -17.04 5.56
C GLN A 478 5.66 -16.77 6.32
N PHE A 479 5.56 -16.54 7.63
CA PHE A 479 6.69 -16.38 8.55
C PHE A 479 6.83 -17.61 9.44
N THR A 480 8.06 -18.02 9.74
CA THR A 480 8.38 -19.14 10.65
C THR A 480 9.65 -18.88 11.46
N GLY A 481 9.77 -19.52 12.62
CA GLY A 481 10.97 -19.48 13.47
C GLY A 481 10.76 -18.65 14.75
N THR A 482 11.81 -17.96 15.20
CA THR A 482 11.79 -17.20 16.46
C THR A 482 12.15 -15.73 16.25
N GLY A 483 11.30 -14.84 16.74
CA GLY A 483 11.38 -13.39 16.54
C GLY A 483 9.99 -12.75 16.55
N THR A 484 9.91 -11.42 16.43
CA THR A 484 8.65 -10.67 16.39
C THR A 484 8.32 -10.24 14.96
N ILE A 485 7.03 -10.28 14.62
CA ILE A 485 6.44 -9.59 13.48
C ILE A 485 5.42 -8.55 13.96
N VAL A 486 5.44 -7.37 13.38
CA VAL A 486 4.46 -6.30 13.60
C VAL A 486 3.47 -6.29 12.45
N VAL A 487 2.25 -6.70 12.75
CA VAL A 487 1.11 -6.68 11.82
C VAL A 487 0.30 -5.40 12.04
N LYS A 488 -0.17 -4.77 10.97
CA LYS A 488 -0.99 -3.55 11.00
C LYS A 488 -2.41 -3.81 10.50
N THR A 489 -3.41 -3.17 11.12
CA THR A 489 -4.84 -3.34 10.78
C THR A 489 -5.61 -2.02 10.78
N HIS A 490 -6.68 -1.98 9.98
CA HIS A 490 -7.68 -0.93 10.00
C HIS A 490 -8.69 -1.25 11.12
N GLY A 491 -8.63 -0.49 12.22
CA GLY A 491 -9.44 -0.78 13.42
C GLY A 491 -8.92 -1.97 14.25
N THR A 492 -9.72 -2.38 15.25
CA THR A 492 -9.40 -3.53 16.11
C THR A 492 -9.77 -4.84 15.38
N PRO A 493 -8.84 -5.77 15.16
CA PRO A 493 -9.13 -7.01 14.45
C PRO A 493 -9.89 -8.03 15.32
N VAL A 494 -10.50 -9.01 14.66
CA VAL A 494 -11.18 -10.15 15.28
C VAL A 494 -10.50 -11.44 14.85
N VAL A 495 -10.22 -12.34 15.80
CA VAL A 495 -9.70 -13.68 15.55
C VAL A 495 -10.85 -14.68 15.59
N LEU A 496 -10.98 -15.50 14.54
CA LEU A 496 -12.06 -16.48 14.37
C LEU A 496 -11.49 -17.88 14.10
N PRO A 497 -12.10 -18.96 14.62
CA PRO A 497 -11.67 -20.33 14.30
C PRO A 497 -12.07 -20.71 12.86
N VAL A 498 -11.18 -21.39 12.14
CA VAL A 498 -11.48 -21.88 10.79
C VAL A 498 -12.41 -23.10 10.87
N THR A 499 -13.61 -22.93 10.34
CA THR A 499 -14.60 -23.98 10.06
C THR A 499 -14.62 -24.34 8.56
N PRO A 500 -15.16 -25.50 8.15
CA PRO A 500 -15.23 -25.89 6.73
C PRO A 500 -16.02 -24.94 5.81
N THR A 501 -16.84 -24.03 6.38
CA THR A 501 -17.64 -23.03 5.68
C THR A 501 -17.16 -21.60 5.97
N THR A 502 -15.86 -21.42 6.21
CA THR A 502 -15.26 -20.10 6.46
C THR A 502 -14.93 -19.40 5.14
N PHE A 503 -15.58 -18.26 4.92
CA PHE A 503 -15.31 -17.35 3.81
C PHE A 503 -15.10 -15.94 4.38
N ALA A 504 -14.21 -15.15 3.78
CA ALA A 504 -13.98 -13.76 4.11
C ALA A 504 -13.61 -12.97 2.85
N ASP A 505 -13.98 -11.68 2.79
CA ASP A 505 -13.55 -10.78 1.71
C ASP A 505 -12.03 -10.58 1.73
N CYS A 506 -11.40 -10.53 0.56
CA CYS A 506 -9.94 -10.42 0.45
C CYS A 506 -9.34 -9.20 1.17
N ASN A 507 -10.02 -8.04 1.16
CA ASN A 507 -9.53 -6.79 1.79
C ASN A 507 -9.68 -6.82 3.33
N ALA A 508 -10.56 -7.68 3.84
CA ALA A 508 -10.81 -7.85 5.27
C ALA A 508 -9.86 -8.86 5.94
N VAL A 509 -9.13 -9.68 5.19
CA VAL A 509 -8.23 -10.71 5.74
C VAL A 509 -6.86 -10.15 6.06
N VAL A 510 -6.45 -10.26 7.33
CA VAL A 510 -5.15 -9.79 7.81
C VAL A 510 -4.12 -10.93 7.89
N ALA A 511 -4.50 -12.05 8.52
CA ALA A 511 -3.60 -13.16 8.83
C ALA A 511 -4.37 -14.48 9.08
N TRP A 512 -3.67 -15.62 9.05
CA TRP A 512 -4.22 -16.94 9.36
C TRP A 512 -3.11 -17.94 9.76
N SER A 513 -3.51 -19.06 10.36
CA SER A 513 -2.58 -20.15 10.71
C SER A 513 -1.90 -20.75 9.47
N SER A 514 -0.59 -21.00 9.52
CA SER A 514 0.18 -21.49 8.35
C SER A 514 -0.28 -22.84 7.78
N ALA A 515 -0.98 -23.65 8.58
CA ALA A 515 -1.55 -24.94 8.15
C ALA A 515 -2.96 -24.82 7.50
N ALA A 516 -3.54 -23.63 7.40
CA ALA A 516 -4.81 -23.42 6.70
C ALA A 516 -4.60 -23.23 5.19
N GLN A 517 -5.26 -24.06 4.38
CA GLN A 517 -5.33 -23.90 2.94
C GLN A 517 -6.32 -22.78 2.59
N VAL A 518 -5.86 -21.80 1.80
CA VAL A 518 -6.69 -20.71 1.27
C VAL A 518 -6.98 -20.98 -0.21
N VAL A 519 -8.22 -20.81 -0.64
CA VAL A 519 -8.65 -20.99 -2.03
C VAL A 519 -9.57 -19.83 -2.42
N VAL A 520 -9.29 -19.18 -3.55
CA VAL A 520 -10.14 -18.11 -4.10
C VAL A 520 -11.50 -18.68 -4.50
N SER A 521 -12.59 -18.04 -4.08
CA SER A 521 -13.94 -18.60 -4.21
C SER A 521 -14.96 -17.54 -4.62
N SER A 522 -15.28 -17.51 -5.92
CA SER A 522 -16.37 -16.69 -6.49
C SER A 522 -17.77 -17.24 -6.14
N GLN A 523 -18.03 -17.48 -4.86
CA GLN A 523 -19.26 -18.07 -4.30
C GLN A 523 -20.42 -17.06 -4.20
N VAL A 524 -20.62 -16.23 -5.23
CA VAL A 524 -21.74 -15.27 -5.26
C VAL A 524 -22.64 -15.51 -6.46
N ARG A 525 -23.54 -16.50 -6.35
CA ARG A 525 -24.76 -16.53 -7.18
C ARG A 525 -25.76 -15.50 -6.65
N MET A 526 -25.44 -14.21 -6.81
CA MET A 526 -26.40 -13.11 -6.59
C MET A 526 -27.67 -13.42 -7.40
N ARG A 527 -28.81 -13.53 -6.72
CA ARG A 527 -30.10 -13.64 -7.42
C ARG A 527 -30.38 -12.29 -8.08
N ARG A 528 -30.72 -12.32 -9.38
CA ARG A 528 -30.91 -11.16 -10.26
C ARG A 528 -32.08 -10.25 -9.80
N ASN A 529 -31.82 -9.47 -8.75
CA ASN A 529 -32.73 -8.49 -8.15
C ASN A 529 -31.90 -7.32 -7.58
N ALA A 530 -31.00 -6.77 -8.40
CA ALA A 530 -30.12 -5.68 -8.02
C ALA A 530 -30.91 -4.45 -7.54
N TYR A 531 -30.48 -3.88 -6.42
CA TYR A 531 -30.89 -2.52 -6.04
C TYR A 531 -29.96 -1.50 -6.75
N PRO A 532 -30.40 -0.25 -6.98
CA PRO A 532 -29.52 0.80 -7.46
C PRO A 532 -28.52 1.17 -6.34
N GLY A 533 -27.34 0.55 -6.34
CA GLY A 533 -26.29 0.79 -5.35
C GLY A 533 -25.44 -0.42 -4.94
N ASP A 534 -25.71 -1.63 -5.44
CA ASP A 534 -24.87 -2.82 -5.13
C ASP A 534 -23.41 -2.65 -5.58
N THR A 535 -22.48 -3.13 -4.75
CA THR A 535 -21.02 -2.93 -4.82
C THR A 535 -20.33 -3.72 -5.93
N GLY A 536 -19.05 -3.40 -6.18
CA GLY A 536 -18.18 -4.16 -7.09
C GLY A 536 -17.98 -5.62 -6.70
N GLU A 537 -17.43 -6.42 -7.62
CA GLU A 537 -17.35 -7.89 -7.50
C GLU A 537 -16.47 -8.36 -6.31
N SER A 538 -17.09 -8.59 -5.14
CA SER A 538 -16.39 -9.00 -3.92
C SER A 538 -15.78 -10.40 -4.01
N VAL A 539 -14.46 -10.48 -3.93
CA VAL A 539 -13.73 -11.75 -4.04
C VAL A 539 -13.52 -12.36 -2.66
N ASN A 540 -14.26 -13.44 -2.42
CA ASN A 540 -14.18 -14.17 -1.16
C ASN A 540 -13.07 -15.22 -1.19
N LEU A 541 -12.30 -15.30 -0.12
CA LEU A 541 -11.33 -16.36 0.15
C LEU A 541 -11.99 -17.43 1.01
N GLN A 542 -11.96 -18.69 0.56
CA GLN A 542 -12.36 -19.84 1.35
C GLN A 542 -11.18 -20.39 2.15
N PHE A 543 -11.36 -20.58 3.45
CA PHE A 543 -10.36 -21.17 4.34
C PHE A 543 -10.73 -22.61 4.68
N ARG A 544 -9.76 -23.52 4.53
CA ARG A 544 -9.91 -24.96 4.80
C ARG A 544 -8.77 -25.42 5.70
N ALA A 545 -9.09 -25.86 6.91
CA ALA A 545 -8.10 -26.27 7.89
C ALA A 545 -8.67 -27.32 8.86
N ALA A 546 -7.79 -27.96 9.64
CA ALA A 546 -8.19 -28.76 10.78
C ALA A 546 -8.68 -27.86 11.94
N PRO A 547 -9.54 -28.38 12.86
CA PRO A 547 -9.93 -27.66 14.07
C PRO A 547 -8.71 -27.15 14.86
N GLY A 548 -8.82 -25.94 15.40
CA GLY A 548 -7.72 -25.26 16.11
C GLY A 548 -6.94 -24.24 15.28
N ASN A 549 -7.10 -24.23 13.95
CA ASN A 549 -6.60 -23.15 13.10
C ASN A 549 -7.50 -21.92 13.17
N PHE A 550 -6.95 -20.74 12.91
CA PHE A 550 -7.62 -19.44 12.99
C PHE A 550 -7.43 -18.58 11.73
N ILE A 551 -8.31 -17.61 11.56
CA ILE A 551 -8.22 -16.46 10.66
C ILE A 551 -8.33 -15.17 11.49
N VAL A 552 -7.64 -14.12 11.07
CA VAL A 552 -7.68 -12.77 11.64
C VAL A 552 -8.25 -11.83 10.59
N VAL A 553 -9.33 -11.14 10.93
CA VAL A 553 -10.01 -10.19 10.04
C VAL A 553 -10.05 -8.78 10.64
N GLN A 554 -9.99 -7.76 9.79
CA GLN A 554 -10.10 -6.35 10.17
C GLN A 554 -11.50 -5.79 9.84
N PRO A 555 -12.06 -4.88 10.66
CA PRO A 555 -13.31 -4.17 10.36
C PRO A 555 -13.09 -3.07 9.31
N TYR A 556 -12.82 -3.48 8.07
CA TYR A 556 -12.53 -2.60 6.93
C TYR A 556 -12.96 -3.26 5.61
N GLU A 557 -13.51 -2.44 4.71
CA GLU A 557 -14.07 -2.77 3.40
C GLU A 557 -13.81 -1.53 2.50
N VAL A 558 -13.72 -1.70 1.17
CA VAL A 558 -13.11 -0.73 0.22
C VAL A 558 -14.10 -0.20 -0.81
#